data_AF-A0A7X8ES44-F1
#
_entry.id   AF-A0A7X8ES44-F1
#
_cell.length_a   1.000
_cell.length_b   1.000
_cell.length_c   1.000
_cell.angle_alpha   90.00
_cell.angle_beta   90.00
_cell.angle_gamma   90.00
#
_symmetry.space_group_name_H-M   'P 1'
#
loop_
_entity.id
_entity.type
_entity.pdbx_description
1 polymer ?
#
loop_
_entity_poly.entity_id
_entity_poly.type
_entity_poly.pdbx_seq_one_letter_code
_entity_poly.pdbx_strand_id
1 'polypeptide(L)'
;PEDLDIVKKHEGKLKGVVKSVLFKGVHYQTIVETKAGTSITVQMQVSEEKPVINENAAEKISANDFYLDVSDIEDLTDAAIIARANAQAWDSITEDWVSIHKISYEIEPKNGTYPVTFSTAAGTSITVNMIVKDENRVVNKEYQEEIFAVNFFKTVDDIKESIALTTDLKTWANASAWSLEDSSAVEITDIKFDFDPEKITPGTYSVTFATEGYEYMVDTTDKYQVGDEVGLQFNPEDIHIMSKSGT
;
A
#
# COMPACT_ATOMS: atom_id res chain seq x y z
N PRO A 1 32.60 -4.14 6.13
CA PRO A 1 33.03 -5.06 5.05
C PRO A 1 33.92 -4.28 4.09
N GLU A 2 35.17 -4.69 3.92
CA GLU A 2 36.11 -4.05 2.98
C GLU A 2 35.69 -4.30 1.51
N ASP A 3 34.74 -5.20 1.26
CA ASP A 3 34.36 -5.69 -0.08
C ASP A 3 33.23 -4.87 -0.74
N LEU A 4 32.91 -3.68 -0.21
CA LEU A 4 31.93 -2.77 -0.83
C LEU A 4 32.65 -1.52 -1.34
N ASP A 5 32.63 -1.29 -2.65
CA ASP A 5 33.30 -0.14 -3.25
C ASP A 5 32.36 1.07 -3.33
N ILE A 6 32.83 2.23 -2.89
CA ILE A 6 32.17 3.50 -3.17
C ILE A 6 32.63 3.98 -4.56
N VAL A 7 31.69 4.13 -5.48
CA VAL A 7 31.91 4.58 -6.86
C VAL A 7 31.05 5.80 -7.16
N LYS A 8 31.14 6.34 -8.39
CA LYS A 8 30.21 7.41 -8.79
C LYS A 8 28.77 6.88 -8.76
N LYS A 9 27.82 7.76 -8.43
CA LYS A 9 26.37 7.44 -8.33
C LYS A 9 25.82 6.55 -9.45
N HIS A 10 26.22 6.81 -10.70
CA HIS A 10 25.72 6.07 -11.87
C HIS A 10 26.44 4.73 -12.15
N GLU A 11 27.58 4.50 -11.52
CA GLU A 11 28.41 3.28 -11.68
C GLU A 11 28.06 2.21 -10.63
N GLY A 12 27.39 2.59 -9.53
CA GLY A 12 27.03 1.69 -8.44
C GLY A 12 25.70 0.96 -8.63
N LYS A 13 25.61 -0.24 -8.05
CA LYS A 13 24.37 -1.05 -7.98
C LYS A 13 23.35 -0.49 -6.99
N LEU A 14 23.82 0.09 -5.89
CA LEU A 14 22.98 0.85 -4.95
C LEU A 14 23.38 2.31 -4.98
N LYS A 15 22.43 3.21 -4.72
CA LYS A 15 22.66 4.67 -4.72
C LYS A 15 22.41 5.20 -3.31
N GLY A 16 23.32 6.00 -2.80
CA GLY A 16 23.19 6.57 -1.47
C GLY A 16 23.89 7.90 -1.31
N VAL A 17 23.72 8.48 -0.12
CA VAL A 17 24.34 9.74 0.28
C VAL A 17 25.25 9.46 1.47
N VAL A 18 26.45 10.02 1.44
CA VAL A 18 27.38 9.91 2.56
C VAL A 18 26.82 10.69 3.76
N LYS A 19 26.45 9.97 4.83
CA LYS A 19 25.93 10.53 6.09
C LYS A 19 27.02 10.94 7.04
N SER A 20 28.09 10.14 7.13
CA SER A 20 29.21 10.42 8.01
C SER A 20 30.51 9.82 7.48
N VAL A 21 31.63 10.45 7.83
CA VAL A 21 32.97 10.01 7.46
C VAL A 21 33.86 10.12 8.69
N LEU A 22 34.46 9.00 9.11
CA LEU A 22 35.35 8.91 10.26
C LEU A 22 36.72 8.38 9.82
N PHE A 23 37.78 9.18 10.00
CA PHE A 23 39.14 8.74 9.72
C PHE A 23 39.68 7.84 10.85
N LYS A 24 40.11 6.62 10.51
CA LYS A 24 40.65 5.61 11.44
C LYS A 24 42.18 5.52 11.41
N GLY A 25 42.86 6.54 10.86
CA GLY A 25 44.33 6.62 10.80
C GLY A 25 44.93 6.10 9.50
N VAL A 26 44.43 4.99 8.95
CA VAL A 26 44.90 4.43 7.65
C VAL A 26 43.81 4.46 6.58
N HIS A 27 42.55 4.26 6.96
CA HIS A 27 41.37 4.29 6.09
C HIS A 27 40.27 5.16 6.72
N TYR A 28 39.21 5.38 5.96
CA TYR A 28 37.97 6.02 6.39
C TYR A 28 36.90 4.96 6.60
N GLN A 29 36.11 5.15 7.64
CA GLN A 29 34.83 4.49 7.81
C GLN A 29 33.75 5.47 7.37
N THR A 30 33.08 5.15 6.29
CA THR A 30 32.07 5.99 5.65
C THR A 30 30.71 5.33 5.79
N ILE A 31 29.76 6.06 6.38
CA ILE A 31 28.36 5.61 6.42
C ILE A 31 27.67 6.18 5.19
N VAL A 32 27.19 5.28 4.33
CA VAL A 32 26.38 5.61 3.17
C VAL A 32 24.95 5.17 3.46
N GLU A 33 24.05 6.14 3.55
CA GLU A 33 22.61 5.87 3.65
C GLU A 33 22.07 5.75 2.22
N THR A 34 21.61 4.56 1.84
CA THR A 34 20.78 4.48 0.63
C THR A 34 19.44 5.14 0.91
N LYS A 35 18.82 5.68 -0.13
CA LYS A 35 17.62 6.51 0.04
C LYS A 35 16.54 5.80 0.88
N ALA A 36 16.21 6.41 2.00
CA ALA A 36 15.11 6.15 2.93
C ALA A 36 14.38 7.50 3.09
N GLY A 37 13.08 7.62 3.22
CA GLY A 37 12.00 6.64 3.27
C GLY A 37 10.71 7.43 3.06
N THR A 38 10.16 7.37 1.85
CA THR A 38 8.89 8.03 1.59
C THR A 38 7.80 7.23 2.27
N SER A 39 6.86 7.92 2.90
CA SER A 39 5.72 7.26 3.51
C SER A 39 4.42 7.86 3.04
N ILE A 40 3.39 7.01 3.02
CA ILE A 40 2.02 7.40 2.74
C ILE A 40 1.11 6.78 3.78
N THR A 41 0.17 7.58 4.30
CA THR A 41 -0.87 7.11 5.21
C THR A 41 -2.21 7.09 4.48
N VAL A 42 -2.85 5.93 4.46
CA VAL A 42 -4.17 5.72 3.87
C VAL A 42 -5.18 5.36 4.95
N GLN A 43 -6.46 5.53 4.63
CA GLN A 43 -7.57 5.14 5.49
C GLN A 43 -8.07 3.75 5.11
N MET A 44 -8.11 2.85 6.08
CA MET A 44 -8.81 1.56 6.02
C MET A 44 -10.14 1.69 6.75
N GLN A 45 -11.24 1.44 6.06
CA GLN A 45 -12.57 1.43 6.67
C GLN A 45 -13.00 -0.01 6.92
N VAL A 46 -13.23 -0.33 8.19
CA VAL A 46 -13.60 -1.67 8.65
C VAL A 46 -15.09 -1.72 8.92
N SER A 47 -15.78 -2.70 8.34
CA SER A 47 -17.21 -2.93 8.51
C SER A 47 -17.49 -4.34 9.05
N GLU A 48 -18.71 -4.52 9.55
CA GLU A 48 -19.31 -5.84 9.73
C GLU A 48 -20.24 -6.09 8.56
N GLU A 49 -20.18 -7.26 7.94
CA GLU A 49 -21.13 -7.63 6.89
C GLU A 49 -22.54 -7.68 7.45
N LYS A 50 -23.42 -6.84 6.91
CA LYS A 50 -24.82 -6.73 7.31
C LYS A 50 -25.69 -6.78 6.06
N PRO A 51 -25.96 -7.99 5.52
CA PRO A 51 -26.80 -8.12 4.36
C PRO A 51 -28.22 -7.63 4.66
N VAL A 52 -28.81 -6.91 3.71
CA VAL A 52 -30.23 -6.58 3.72
C VAL A 52 -31.01 -7.82 3.34
N ILE A 53 -31.99 -8.18 4.16
CA ILE A 53 -32.83 -9.37 3.98
C ILE A 53 -34.21 -8.93 3.50
N ASN A 54 -34.66 -9.48 2.38
CA ASN A 54 -36.02 -9.33 1.86
C ASN A 54 -36.78 -10.65 2.03
N GLU A 55 -37.56 -10.76 3.10
CA GLU A 55 -38.33 -11.95 3.41
C GLU A 55 -39.39 -12.28 2.33
N ASN A 56 -39.95 -11.27 1.65
CA ASN A 56 -40.98 -11.48 0.63
C ASN A 56 -40.43 -12.13 -0.64
N ALA A 57 -39.20 -11.77 -1.01
CA ALA A 57 -38.50 -12.34 -2.16
C ALA A 57 -37.63 -13.54 -1.79
N ALA A 58 -37.49 -13.83 -0.49
CA ALA A 58 -36.51 -14.77 0.04
C ALA A 58 -35.08 -14.49 -0.44
N GLU A 59 -34.68 -13.21 -0.52
CA GLU A 59 -33.37 -12.79 -1.02
C GLU A 59 -32.57 -12.02 0.04
N LYS A 60 -31.24 -12.06 -0.09
CA LYS A 60 -30.28 -11.24 0.65
C LYS A 60 -29.44 -10.44 -0.35
N ILE A 61 -29.03 -9.24 0.04
CA ILE A 61 -28.08 -8.41 -0.72
C ILE A 61 -27.07 -7.76 0.23
N SER A 62 -25.80 -7.74 -0.18
CA SER A 62 -24.71 -7.09 0.54
C SER A 62 -23.90 -6.24 -0.43
N ALA A 63 -23.37 -5.14 0.07
CA ALA A 63 -22.44 -4.26 -0.61
C ALA A 63 -21.71 -3.43 0.45
N ASN A 64 -20.51 -2.97 0.12
CA ASN A 64 -19.72 -2.09 0.96
C ASN A 64 -19.57 -0.72 0.31
N ASP A 65 -19.38 0.30 1.16
CA ASP A 65 -18.84 1.57 0.72
C ASP A 65 -17.46 1.32 0.06
N PHE A 66 -17.08 2.15 -0.91
CA PHE A 66 -15.79 1.99 -1.62
C PHE A 66 -15.21 3.33 -2.05
N TYR A 67 -13.88 3.37 -2.24
CA TYR A 67 -13.18 4.56 -2.72
C TYR A 67 -13.07 4.57 -4.24
N LEU A 68 -13.14 5.76 -4.81
CA LEU A 68 -12.86 6.04 -6.21
C LEU A 68 -11.89 7.21 -6.31
N ASP A 69 -10.90 7.07 -7.19
CA ASP A 69 -10.07 8.19 -7.56
C ASP A 69 -10.84 9.09 -8.53
N VAL A 70 -10.69 10.41 -8.41
CA VAL A 70 -11.38 11.39 -9.29
C VAL A 70 -11.12 11.09 -10.77
N SER A 71 -9.92 10.62 -11.11
CA SER A 71 -9.54 10.23 -12.48
C SER A 71 -10.30 9.02 -13.00
N ASP A 72 -10.72 8.10 -12.12
CA ASP A 72 -11.41 6.86 -12.51
C ASP A 72 -12.87 7.09 -12.89
N ILE A 73 -13.43 8.28 -12.58
CA ILE A 73 -14.85 8.57 -12.79
C ILE A 73 -15.23 8.65 -14.27
N GLU A 74 -14.31 9.13 -15.11
CA GLU A 74 -14.58 9.28 -16.56
C GLU A 74 -14.78 7.93 -17.27
N ASP A 75 -14.07 6.89 -16.81
CA ASP A 75 -14.08 5.53 -17.38
C ASP A 75 -14.80 4.52 -16.47
N LEU A 76 -15.57 4.99 -15.50
CA LEU A 76 -16.25 4.14 -14.52
C LEU A 76 -17.32 3.28 -15.19
N THR A 77 -17.31 1.98 -14.90
CA THR A 77 -18.28 1.01 -15.42
C THR A 77 -19.09 0.38 -14.30
N ASP A 78 -20.31 -0.05 -14.61
CA ASP A 78 -21.17 -0.81 -13.70
C ASP A 78 -20.46 -2.06 -13.12
N ALA A 79 -19.68 -2.76 -13.95
CA ALA A 79 -18.88 -3.91 -13.50
C ALA A 79 -17.79 -3.49 -12.50
N ALA A 80 -17.13 -2.35 -12.73
CA ALA A 80 -16.14 -1.81 -11.81
C ALA A 80 -16.77 -1.37 -10.47
N ILE A 81 -17.97 -0.79 -10.51
CA ILE A 81 -18.75 -0.42 -9.33
C ILE A 81 -19.14 -1.65 -8.52
N ILE A 82 -19.66 -2.71 -9.17
CA ILE A 82 -19.99 -3.98 -8.50
C ILE A 82 -18.76 -4.58 -7.84
N ALA A 83 -17.65 -4.66 -8.57
CA ALA A 83 -16.41 -5.26 -8.07
C ALA A 83 -15.85 -4.46 -6.87
N ARG A 84 -15.81 -3.13 -6.96
CA ARG A 84 -15.29 -2.27 -5.89
C ARG A 84 -16.18 -2.27 -4.64
N ALA A 85 -17.50 -2.34 -4.81
CA ALA A 85 -18.43 -2.45 -3.69
C ALA A 85 -18.50 -3.86 -3.08
N ASN A 86 -17.88 -4.87 -3.73
CA ASN A 86 -18.15 -6.28 -3.48
C ASN A 86 -19.66 -6.56 -3.40
N ALA A 87 -20.42 -5.99 -4.34
CA ALA A 87 -21.87 -6.09 -4.33
C ALA A 87 -22.31 -7.50 -4.74
N GLN A 88 -23.08 -8.14 -3.86
CA GLN A 88 -23.49 -9.54 -4.00
C GLN A 88 -24.95 -9.70 -3.56
N ALA A 89 -25.69 -10.59 -4.24
CA ALA A 89 -27.04 -10.98 -3.84
C ALA A 89 -27.19 -12.49 -3.94
N TRP A 90 -27.99 -13.09 -3.05
CA TRP A 90 -28.22 -14.53 -3.01
C TRP A 90 -29.57 -14.88 -2.39
N ASP A 91 -30.06 -16.10 -2.64
CA ASP A 91 -31.27 -16.61 -2.03
C ASP A 91 -31.03 -16.89 -0.53
N SER A 92 -31.97 -16.46 0.29
CA SER A 92 -31.89 -16.54 1.76
C SER A 92 -32.01 -17.96 2.31
N ILE A 93 -32.52 -18.91 1.50
CA ILE A 93 -32.79 -20.30 1.86
C ILE A 93 -31.79 -21.23 1.16
N THR A 94 -31.64 -21.10 -0.16
CA THR A 94 -30.78 -22.01 -0.94
C THR A 94 -29.32 -21.57 -0.98
N GLU A 95 -29.03 -20.31 -0.62
CA GLU A 95 -27.71 -19.67 -0.72
C GLU A 95 -27.17 -19.58 -2.17
N ASP A 96 -28.04 -19.78 -3.16
CA ASP A 96 -27.68 -19.63 -4.57
C ASP A 96 -27.53 -18.15 -4.96
N TRP A 97 -26.53 -17.84 -5.79
CA TRP A 97 -26.27 -16.49 -6.26
C TRP A 97 -27.43 -15.92 -7.09
N VAL A 98 -27.82 -14.69 -6.76
CA VAL A 98 -28.81 -13.88 -7.47
C VAL A 98 -28.10 -12.73 -8.19
N SER A 99 -28.50 -12.47 -9.43
CA SER A 99 -27.91 -11.39 -10.22
C SER A 99 -28.35 -10.01 -9.74
N ILE A 100 -27.39 -9.09 -9.63
CA ILE A 100 -27.68 -7.66 -9.52
C ILE A 100 -28.31 -7.20 -10.83
N HIS A 101 -29.56 -6.75 -10.78
CA HIS A 101 -30.37 -6.42 -11.95
C HIS A 101 -30.21 -4.95 -12.36
N LYS A 102 -30.10 -4.04 -11.39
CA LYS A 102 -30.01 -2.60 -11.63
C LYS A 102 -29.00 -1.97 -10.66
N ILE A 103 -28.23 -1.03 -11.20
CA ILE A 103 -27.37 -0.13 -10.45
C ILE A 103 -27.86 1.29 -10.73
N SER A 104 -28.05 2.09 -9.68
CA SER A 104 -28.52 3.47 -9.78
C SER A 104 -27.57 4.37 -9.01
N TYR A 105 -26.94 5.31 -9.70
CA TYR A 105 -26.01 6.27 -9.09
C TYR A 105 -25.99 7.58 -9.87
N GLU A 106 -25.65 8.65 -9.17
CA GLU A 106 -25.29 9.94 -9.73
C GLU A 106 -23.94 10.33 -9.13
N ILE A 107 -22.92 10.48 -9.97
CA ILE A 107 -21.55 10.77 -9.55
C ILE A 107 -20.95 11.88 -10.41
N GLU A 108 -20.14 12.71 -9.77
CA GLU A 108 -19.36 13.76 -10.42
C GLU A 108 -17.86 13.52 -10.18
N PRO A 109 -16.97 13.94 -11.11
CA PRO A 109 -15.52 13.87 -10.94
C PRO A 109 -15.05 14.94 -9.94
N LYS A 110 -15.54 14.84 -8.71
CA LYS A 110 -15.30 15.80 -7.63
C LYS A 110 -15.29 15.07 -6.30
N ASN A 111 -14.34 15.42 -5.46
CA ASN A 111 -14.24 14.87 -4.11
C ASN A 111 -15.56 15.00 -3.36
N GLY A 112 -16.02 13.89 -2.80
CA GLY A 112 -17.33 13.83 -2.16
C GLY A 112 -17.77 12.40 -1.89
N THR A 113 -18.98 12.27 -1.38
CA THR A 113 -19.62 11.00 -1.08
C THR A 113 -20.91 10.92 -1.88
N TYR A 114 -21.02 9.91 -2.73
CA TYR A 114 -22.12 9.74 -3.68
C TYR A 114 -22.81 8.40 -3.42
N PRO A 115 -24.13 8.37 -3.23
CA PRO A 115 -24.83 7.12 -3.01
C PRO A 115 -24.91 6.31 -4.31
N VAL A 116 -24.73 5.00 -4.18
CA VAL A 116 -25.05 4.01 -5.23
C VAL A 116 -25.99 2.96 -4.66
N THR A 117 -27.06 2.69 -5.41
CA THR A 117 -28.05 1.69 -5.05
C THR A 117 -27.95 0.49 -5.98
N PHE A 118 -27.75 -0.69 -5.39
CA PHE A 118 -27.83 -1.98 -6.08
C PHE A 118 -29.20 -2.59 -5.85
N SER A 119 -29.77 -3.24 -6.87
CA SER A 119 -31.09 -3.88 -6.76
C SER A 119 -31.19 -5.17 -7.57
N THR A 120 -31.87 -6.16 -7.01
CA THR A 120 -32.24 -7.42 -7.70
C THR A 120 -33.53 -7.23 -8.50
N ALA A 121 -33.86 -8.20 -9.36
CA ALA A 121 -35.10 -8.19 -10.13
C ALA A 121 -36.36 -8.29 -9.25
N ALA A 122 -36.25 -8.92 -8.07
CA ALA A 122 -37.35 -9.05 -7.11
C ALA A 122 -37.52 -7.82 -6.20
N GLY A 123 -36.72 -6.77 -6.38
CA GLY A 123 -36.85 -5.50 -5.66
C GLY A 123 -36.04 -5.42 -4.36
N THR A 124 -35.23 -6.42 -4.04
CA THR A 124 -34.27 -6.37 -2.93
C THR A 124 -33.18 -5.36 -3.26
N SER A 125 -32.90 -4.41 -2.37
CA SER A 125 -31.95 -3.34 -2.66
C SER A 125 -31.14 -2.91 -1.45
N ILE A 126 -29.93 -2.39 -1.73
CA ILE A 126 -29.03 -1.80 -0.74
C ILE A 126 -28.42 -0.52 -1.32
N THR A 127 -28.22 0.49 -0.48
CA THR A 127 -27.52 1.72 -0.85
C THR A 127 -26.26 1.85 -0.02
N VAL A 128 -25.14 2.08 -0.70
CA VAL A 128 -23.81 2.29 -0.12
C VAL A 128 -23.19 3.54 -0.72
N ASN A 129 -22.06 3.97 -0.17
CA ASN A 129 -21.38 5.20 -0.56
C ASN A 129 -20.17 4.94 -1.46
N MET A 130 -20.13 5.65 -2.59
CA MET A 130 -18.92 5.86 -3.38
C MET A 130 -18.21 7.09 -2.83
N ILE A 131 -16.99 6.92 -2.33
CA ILE A 131 -16.20 7.99 -1.73
C ILE A 131 -15.14 8.42 -2.75
N VAL A 132 -15.42 9.53 -3.44
CA VAL A 132 -14.50 10.11 -4.43
C VAL A 132 -13.45 10.94 -3.72
N LYS A 133 -12.18 10.64 -3.96
CA LYS A 133 -11.02 11.38 -3.44
C LYS A 133 -9.95 11.51 -4.52
N ASP A 134 -9.01 12.42 -4.29
CA ASP A 134 -7.80 12.49 -5.10
C ASP A 134 -6.94 11.25 -4.85
N GLU A 135 -6.16 10.88 -5.87
CA GLU A 135 -5.20 9.78 -5.80
C GLU A 135 -4.24 9.99 -4.62
N ASN A 136 -4.13 8.98 -3.76
CA ASN A 136 -3.19 8.97 -2.66
C ASN A 136 -1.77 8.69 -3.19
N ARG A 137 -1.06 9.78 -3.51
CA ARG A 137 0.30 9.72 -4.04
C ARG A 137 1.22 10.73 -3.35
N VAL A 138 2.42 10.27 -2.95
CA VAL A 138 3.44 11.11 -2.32
C VAL A 138 4.70 11.07 -3.16
N VAL A 139 5.07 12.22 -3.74
CA VAL A 139 6.32 12.36 -4.50
C VAL A 139 7.36 13.05 -3.62
N ASN A 140 8.45 12.36 -3.32
CA ASN A 140 9.57 12.92 -2.58
C ASN A 140 10.73 13.23 -3.52
N LYS A 141 10.98 14.53 -3.75
CA LYS A 141 12.07 14.99 -4.63
C LYS A 141 13.45 14.86 -4.01
N GLU A 142 13.56 14.86 -2.68
CA GLU A 142 14.84 14.65 -1.99
C GLU A 142 15.29 13.18 -2.18
N TYR A 143 14.36 12.24 -2.00
CA TYR A 143 14.62 10.83 -2.18
C TYR A 143 14.46 10.37 -3.63
N GLN A 144 14.02 11.24 -4.54
CA GLN A 144 13.69 10.87 -5.92
C GLN A 144 12.85 9.59 -5.96
N GLU A 145 11.80 9.55 -5.16
CA GLU A 145 10.95 8.38 -5.00
C GLU A 145 9.50 8.84 -4.98
N GLU A 146 8.60 7.97 -5.42
CA GLU A 146 7.19 8.16 -5.19
C GLU A 146 6.50 6.94 -4.56
N ILE A 147 5.64 7.30 -3.62
CA ILE A 147 4.66 6.59 -2.81
C ILE A 147 3.27 6.43 -3.39
N PHE A 148 2.71 5.25 -3.60
CA PHE A 148 1.28 5.12 -3.89
C PHE A 148 0.62 4.05 -3.01
N ALA A 149 -0.59 4.34 -2.53
CA ALA A 149 -1.46 3.37 -1.86
C ALA A 149 -2.90 3.88 -1.85
N VAL A 150 -3.89 3.04 -2.13
CA VAL A 150 -5.31 3.41 -2.09
C VAL A 150 -5.88 3.32 -0.67
N ASN A 151 -6.91 4.13 -0.40
CA ASN A 151 -7.81 3.86 0.72
C ASN A 151 -8.62 2.59 0.39
N PHE A 152 -8.92 1.76 1.38
CA PHE A 152 -9.56 0.46 1.13
C PHE A 152 -10.52 0.07 2.24
N PHE A 153 -11.30 -0.97 1.96
CA PHE A 153 -12.33 -1.50 2.85
C PHE A 153 -12.03 -2.95 3.21
N LYS A 154 -12.29 -3.30 4.46
CA LYS A 154 -12.12 -4.65 4.99
C LYS A 154 -13.25 -5.00 5.95
N THR A 155 -13.59 -6.27 6.07
CA THR A 155 -14.50 -6.72 7.12
C THR A 155 -13.72 -7.01 8.40
N VAL A 156 -14.39 -7.04 9.54
CA VAL A 156 -13.78 -7.52 10.80
C VAL A 156 -13.20 -8.92 10.63
N ASP A 157 -13.88 -9.77 9.86
CA ASP A 157 -13.46 -11.15 9.62
C ASP A 157 -12.23 -11.21 8.70
N ASP A 158 -12.18 -10.43 7.61
CA ASP A 158 -11.01 -10.32 6.73
C ASP A 158 -9.72 -10.00 7.52
N ILE A 159 -9.81 -9.10 8.50
CA ILE A 159 -8.67 -8.71 9.33
C ILE A 159 -8.28 -9.81 10.31
N LYS A 160 -9.25 -10.49 10.93
CA LYS A 160 -9.01 -11.57 11.90
C LYS A 160 -8.49 -12.85 11.26
N GLU A 161 -8.94 -13.14 10.04
CA GLU A 161 -8.54 -14.34 9.29
C GLU A 161 -7.19 -14.17 8.58
N SER A 162 -6.67 -12.95 8.50
CA SER A 162 -5.38 -12.67 7.89
C SER A 162 -4.21 -13.27 8.69
N ILE A 163 -3.52 -14.24 8.08
CA ILE A 163 -2.32 -14.87 8.65
C ILE A 163 -1.10 -13.96 8.49
N ALA A 164 -1.08 -13.13 7.43
CA ALA A 164 0.03 -12.27 7.05
C ALA A 164 -0.45 -10.82 6.90
N LEU A 165 -1.02 -10.25 7.96
CA LEU A 165 -1.69 -8.94 7.93
C LEU A 165 -0.87 -7.85 7.26
N THR A 166 0.43 -7.77 7.50
CA THR A 166 1.29 -6.78 6.85
C THR A 166 1.32 -6.94 5.32
N THR A 167 1.47 -8.17 4.82
CA THR A 167 1.43 -8.47 3.38
C THR A 167 0.04 -8.22 2.79
N ASP A 168 -1.00 -8.58 3.54
CA ASP A 168 -2.38 -8.41 3.10
C ASP A 168 -2.77 -6.93 3.04
N LEU A 169 -2.37 -6.12 4.03
CA LEU A 169 -2.56 -4.66 4.03
C LEU A 169 -1.89 -4.00 2.82
N LYS A 170 -0.67 -4.41 2.46
CA LYS A 170 0.01 -3.94 1.23
C LYS A 170 -0.82 -4.27 -0.01
N THR A 171 -1.34 -5.49 -0.08
CA THR A 171 -2.11 -5.97 -1.24
C THR A 171 -3.45 -5.23 -1.34
N TRP A 172 -4.19 -5.10 -0.24
CA TRP A 172 -5.48 -4.43 -0.20
C TRP A 172 -5.38 -2.94 -0.50
N ALA A 173 -4.30 -2.30 -0.06
CA ALA A 173 -4.02 -0.90 -0.38
C ALA A 173 -3.36 -0.72 -1.77
N ASN A 174 -3.09 -1.80 -2.51
CA ASN A 174 -2.28 -1.75 -3.74
C ASN A 174 -1.00 -0.91 -3.56
N ALA A 175 -0.36 -1.04 -2.40
CA ALA A 175 0.72 -0.16 -1.98
C ALA A 175 1.98 -0.46 -2.81
N SER A 176 2.50 0.55 -3.49
CA SER A 176 3.64 0.45 -4.41
C SER A 176 4.52 1.70 -4.31
N ALA A 177 5.83 1.53 -4.40
CA ALA A 177 6.78 2.63 -4.45
C ALA A 177 7.78 2.44 -5.60
N TRP A 178 8.30 3.55 -6.15
CA TRP A 178 9.30 3.48 -7.20
C TRP A 178 10.19 4.71 -7.27
N SER A 179 11.37 4.52 -7.86
CA SER A 179 12.38 5.54 -8.07
C SER A 179 11.99 6.46 -9.22
N LEU A 180 12.08 7.77 -9.01
CA LEU A 180 11.91 8.79 -10.04
C LEU A 180 13.13 8.90 -10.96
N GLU A 181 14.27 8.32 -10.60
CA GLU A 181 15.50 8.38 -11.42
C GLU A 181 15.47 7.39 -12.58
N ASP A 182 14.91 6.21 -12.37
CA ASP A 182 14.96 5.08 -13.31
C ASP A 182 13.67 4.25 -13.38
N SER A 183 12.60 4.68 -12.69
CA SER A 183 11.32 3.97 -12.64
C SER A 183 11.41 2.53 -12.10
N SER A 184 12.51 2.20 -11.40
CA SER A 184 12.66 0.91 -10.74
C SER A 184 11.77 0.83 -9.49
N ALA A 185 11.22 -0.35 -9.23
CA ALA A 185 10.40 -0.59 -8.04
C ALA A 185 11.24 -0.44 -6.77
N VAL A 186 10.70 0.26 -5.77
CA VAL A 186 11.27 0.39 -4.43
C VAL A 186 10.43 -0.43 -3.47
N GLU A 187 11.09 -1.20 -2.61
CA GLU A 187 10.41 -2.04 -1.64
C GLU A 187 9.86 -1.19 -0.48
N ILE A 188 8.57 -1.35 -0.20
CA ILE A 188 7.95 -0.87 1.04
C ILE A 188 8.34 -1.85 2.13
N THR A 189 9.22 -1.48 3.05
CA THR A 189 9.75 -2.38 4.08
C THR A 189 9.00 -2.28 5.40
N ASP A 190 8.31 -1.16 5.65
CA ASP A 190 7.68 -0.86 6.93
C ASP A 190 6.19 -0.50 6.76
N ILE A 191 5.35 -1.08 7.63
CA ILE A 191 3.90 -0.87 7.64
C ILE A 191 3.46 -0.62 9.07
N LYS A 192 2.90 0.57 9.33
CA LYS A 192 2.48 1.00 10.67
C LYS A 192 0.96 1.11 10.73
N PHE A 193 0.38 0.52 11.76
CA PHE A 193 -1.03 0.65 12.13
C PHE A 193 -1.17 0.57 13.65
N ASP A 194 -2.23 1.15 14.20
CA ASP A 194 -2.44 1.31 15.65
C ASP A 194 -3.59 0.47 16.23
N PHE A 195 -4.14 -0.46 15.45
CA PHE A 195 -5.22 -1.34 15.87
C PHE A 195 -4.74 -2.74 16.27
N ASP A 196 -5.49 -3.37 17.17
CA ASP A 196 -5.32 -4.79 17.56
C ASP A 196 -6.18 -5.65 16.62
N PRO A 197 -5.58 -6.50 15.75
CA PRO A 197 -6.33 -7.31 14.79
C PRO A 197 -7.33 -8.27 15.44
N GLU A 198 -7.04 -8.78 16.65
CA GLU A 198 -7.92 -9.71 17.35
C GLU A 198 -9.15 -9.01 17.96
N LYS A 199 -9.01 -7.72 18.27
CA LYS A 199 -10.05 -6.90 18.91
C LYS A 199 -10.60 -5.81 18.01
N ILE A 200 -10.36 -5.91 16.70
CA ILE A 200 -10.81 -4.90 15.76
C ILE A 200 -12.34 -4.83 15.72
N THR A 201 -12.86 -3.61 15.61
CA THR A 201 -14.28 -3.30 15.54
C THR A 201 -14.56 -2.46 14.30
N PRO A 202 -15.82 -2.35 13.84
CA PRO A 202 -16.15 -1.43 12.76
C PRO A 202 -15.68 0.01 13.06
N GLY A 203 -15.06 0.66 12.09
CA GLY A 203 -14.45 1.97 12.26
C GLY A 203 -13.52 2.36 11.12
N THR A 204 -12.83 3.49 11.29
CA THR A 204 -11.82 3.97 10.34
C THR A 204 -10.46 3.91 11.02
N TYR A 205 -9.50 3.29 10.36
CA TYR A 205 -8.14 3.07 10.84
C TYR A 205 -7.14 3.64 9.85
N SER A 206 -6.01 4.11 10.35
CA SER A 206 -4.93 4.60 9.50
C SER A 206 -3.85 3.54 9.35
N VAL A 207 -3.41 3.33 8.10
CA VAL A 207 -2.32 2.41 7.76
C VAL A 207 -1.26 3.22 7.03
N THR A 208 -0.03 3.19 7.51
CA THR A 208 1.10 3.91 6.91
C THR A 208 2.05 2.92 6.27
N PHE A 209 2.31 3.10 4.99
CA PHE A 209 3.31 2.37 4.23
C PHE A 209 4.54 3.24 4.11
N ALA A 210 5.72 2.69 4.39
CA ALA A 210 6.98 3.40 4.29
C ALA A 210 8.04 2.54 3.60
N THR A 211 8.81 3.19 2.73
CA THR A 211 10.09 2.65 2.29
C THR A 211 11.13 2.94 3.36
N GLU A 212 12.08 2.03 3.54
CA GLU A 212 13.28 2.30 4.32
C GLU A 212 14.48 2.06 3.42
N GLY A 213 15.47 2.92 3.58
CA GLY A 213 16.80 2.72 3.06
C GLY A 213 17.66 2.05 4.13
N TYR A 214 18.83 1.61 3.71
CA TYR A 214 19.78 0.93 4.56
C TYR A 214 20.99 1.84 4.79
N GLU A 215 21.50 1.80 6.01
CA GLU A 215 22.82 2.37 6.30
C GLU A 215 23.89 1.32 6.05
N TYR A 216 24.77 1.60 5.10
CA TYR A 216 25.94 0.79 4.81
C TYR A 216 27.16 1.43 5.44
N MET A 217 27.83 0.67 6.30
CA MET A 217 29.15 1.02 6.79
C MET A 217 30.19 0.45 5.84
N VAL A 218 30.90 1.35 5.15
CA VAL A 218 31.90 1.03 4.16
C VAL A 218 33.26 1.52 4.64
N ASP A 219 34.23 0.62 4.75
CA ASP A 219 35.60 0.98 5.08
C ASP A 219 36.37 1.15 3.77
N THR A 220 36.93 2.35 3.52
CA THR A 220 37.59 2.71 2.25
C THR A 220 38.81 3.59 2.49
N THR A 221 39.85 3.50 1.66
CA THR A 221 41.01 4.41 1.71
C THR A 221 40.74 5.74 1.00
N ASP A 222 39.70 5.81 0.17
CA ASP A 222 39.30 7.01 -0.54
C ASP A 222 38.51 7.97 0.38
N LYS A 223 38.80 9.26 0.22
CA LYS A 223 38.16 10.31 1.02
C LYS A 223 36.90 10.82 0.33
N TYR A 224 35.78 10.72 1.04
CA TYR A 224 34.50 11.32 0.68
C TYR A 224 34.11 12.43 1.66
N GLN A 225 33.08 13.20 1.31
CA GLN A 225 32.50 14.25 2.14
C GLN A 225 31.04 13.94 2.46
N VAL A 226 30.59 14.40 3.63
CA VAL A 226 29.17 14.31 4.00
C VAL A 226 28.34 15.07 2.97
N GLY A 227 27.30 14.42 2.45
CA GLY A 227 26.45 14.93 1.38
C GLY A 227 26.85 14.49 -0.04
N ASP A 228 27.98 13.79 -0.22
CA ASP A 228 28.34 13.24 -1.53
C ASP A 228 27.31 12.20 -1.97
N GLU A 229 26.78 12.35 -3.19
CA GLU A 229 25.96 11.32 -3.85
C GLU A 229 26.87 10.26 -4.48
N VAL A 230 26.77 9.03 -3.98
CA VAL A 230 27.67 7.93 -4.34
C VAL A 230 26.91 6.68 -4.75
N GLY A 231 27.58 5.83 -5.50
CA GLY A 231 27.14 4.48 -5.80
C GLY A 231 27.87 3.48 -4.89
N LEU A 232 27.18 2.42 -4.47
CA LEU A 232 27.82 1.26 -3.85
C LEU A 232 27.88 0.13 -4.87
N GLN A 233 29.07 -0.38 -5.11
CA GLN A 233 29.35 -1.46 -6.03
C GLN A 233 29.85 -2.68 -5.26
N PHE A 234 29.36 -3.85 -5.65
CA PHE A 234 29.79 -5.14 -5.13
C PHE A 234 29.53 -6.22 -6.18
N ASN A 235 30.33 -7.27 -6.18
CA ASN A 235 30.18 -8.46 -6.99
C ASN A 235 29.61 -9.61 -6.15
N PRO A 236 29.09 -10.69 -6.78
CA PRO A 236 28.58 -11.83 -6.04
C PRO A 236 29.58 -12.42 -5.03
N GLU A 237 30.88 -12.40 -5.35
CA GLU A 237 31.97 -12.85 -4.48
C GLU A 237 32.17 -12.00 -3.21
N ASP A 238 31.68 -10.76 -3.20
CA ASP A 238 31.82 -9.83 -2.08
C ASP A 238 30.73 -10.04 -1.01
N ILE A 239 29.72 -10.89 -1.30
CA ILE A 239 28.58 -11.14 -0.40
C ILE A 239 28.86 -12.33 0.52
N HIS A 240 29.02 -12.04 1.81
CA HIS A 240 29.13 -13.05 2.85
C HIS A 240 27.91 -13.04 3.77
N ILE A 241 27.09 -14.11 3.72
CA ILE A 241 25.95 -14.29 4.63
C ILE A 241 26.44 -15.00 5.90
N MET A 242 26.43 -14.27 7.02
CA MET A 242 26.78 -14.83 8.33
C MET A 242 25.52 -15.26 9.09
N SER A 243 25.54 -16.44 9.71
CA SER A 243 24.47 -16.81 10.65
C SER A 243 24.54 -15.90 11.88
N LYS A 244 23.38 -15.39 12.32
CA LYS A 244 23.31 -14.75 13.64
C LYS A 244 23.70 -15.82 14.67
N SER A 245 24.79 -15.58 15.39
CA SER A 245 25.14 -16.41 16.55
C SER A 245 23.98 -16.31 17.53
N GLY A 246 23.20 -17.39 17.64
CA GLY A 246 22.02 -17.43 18.51
C GLY A 246 22.40 -17.15 19.95
N THR A 247 21.71 -16.20 20.56
CA THR A 247 21.50 -16.13 22.01
C THR A 247 20.41 -17.09 22.43
#